data_AF-A0A3C0TAQ8-F1
#
_entry.id   AF-A0A3C0TAQ8-F1
#
_cell.length_a   1.000
_cell.length_b   1.000
_cell.length_c   1.000
_cell.angle_alpha   90.00
_cell.angle_beta   90.00
_cell.angle_gamma   90.00
#
_symmetry.space_group_name_H-M   'P 1'
#
loop_
_entity.id
_entity.type
_entity.pdbx_description
1 polymer ?
#
loop_
_entity_poly.entity_id
_entity_poly.type
_entity_poly.pdbx_seq_one_letter_code
_entity_poly.pdbx_strand_id
1 'polypeptide(L)'
;MNANFRHYAIPDLENLPDAENPGGFIDRVGLEPKRAPRESLYISFQYSKDYLGGTINTFAGYRLYSDYQTHPVLPVAQILNWTTWDLSIDYVWKHWTVRLFSQNVKNKRYLQNVRNISQAEVWA
;
A
#
# COMPACT_ATOMS: atom_id res chain seq x y z
N MET A 1 15.80 -7.58 27.60
CA MET A 1 16.08 -8.99 27.23
C MET A 1 16.49 -8.98 25.77
N ASN A 2 17.56 -9.70 25.40
CA ASN A 2 18.00 -9.75 24.00
C ASN A 2 17.25 -10.86 23.25
N ALA A 3 16.49 -10.48 22.23
CA ALA A 3 15.97 -11.44 21.26
C ALA A 3 17.09 -11.80 20.27
N ASN A 4 17.60 -13.03 20.36
CA ASN A 4 18.61 -13.55 19.44
C ASN A 4 17.97 -13.89 18.09
N PHE A 5 17.77 -12.88 17.23
CA PHE A 5 17.32 -13.07 15.86
C PHE A 5 18.33 -13.90 15.06
N ARG A 6 18.08 -15.20 14.93
CA ARG A 6 18.76 -16.02 13.94
C ARG A 6 18.32 -15.54 12.55
N HIS A 7 19.27 -15.05 11.76
CA HIS A 7 19.08 -14.91 10.33
C HIS A 7 18.88 -16.31 9.74
N TYR A 8 17.64 -16.73 9.57
CA TYR A 8 17.31 -17.79 8.65
C TYR A 8 17.53 -17.24 7.25
N ALA A 9 18.57 -17.71 6.58
CA ALA A 9 18.67 -17.57 5.13
C ALA A 9 17.48 -18.33 4.53
N ILE A 10 16.44 -17.59 4.14
CA ILE A 10 15.40 -18.11 3.26
C ILE A 10 16.13 -18.53 1.97
N PRO A 11 16.04 -19.79 1.52
CA PRO A 11 16.64 -20.20 0.26
C PRO A 11 16.10 -19.31 -0.88
N ASP A 12 16.98 -18.86 -1.77
CA ASP A 12 16.56 -18.11 -2.95
C ASP A 12 15.50 -18.87 -3.76
N LEU A 13 14.56 -18.13 -4.37
CA LEU A 13 13.68 -18.52 -5.50
C LEU A 13 13.23 -20.09 -5.53
N GLU A 14 14.32 -20.23 -6.31
CA GLU A 14 14.77 -21.52 -6.85
C GLU A 14 14.43 -22.71 -5.96
N ASN A 15 14.78 -22.68 -4.68
CA ASN A 15 14.92 -23.86 -3.83
C ASN A 15 13.82 -24.03 -2.75
N LEU A 16 12.65 -23.41 -2.92
CA LEU A 16 11.46 -23.78 -2.13
C LEU A 16 10.92 -25.15 -2.60
N PRO A 17 10.91 -26.18 -1.74
CA PRO A 17 10.37 -27.50 -2.10
C PRO A 17 8.85 -27.43 -2.25
N ASP A 18 8.30 -28.24 -3.13
CA ASP A 18 6.86 -28.43 -3.24
C ASP A 18 6.32 -29.16 -1.98
N ALA A 19 5.36 -28.52 -1.30
CA ALA A 19 4.74 -29.05 -0.08
C ALA A 19 3.70 -30.13 -0.36
N GLU A 20 3.16 -30.21 -1.57
CA GLU A 20 2.23 -31.24 -2.02
C GLU A 20 2.96 -32.41 -2.72
N ASN A 21 4.20 -32.19 -3.18
CA ASN A 21 5.02 -33.17 -3.89
C ASN A 21 6.46 -33.23 -3.36
N PRO A 22 6.74 -33.96 -2.27
CA PRO A 22 8.05 -33.95 -1.60
C PRO A 22 9.16 -34.52 -2.49
N GLY A 23 10.05 -33.64 -2.96
CA GLY A 23 11.10 -33.93 -3.93
C GLY A 23 10.91 -33.22 -5.27
N GLY A 24 9.73 -32.64 -5.51
CA GLY A 24 9.45 -31.72 -6.61
C GLY A 24 9.88 -30.28 -6.30
N PHE A 25 10.13 -29.52 -7.37
CA PHE A 25 10.25 -28.07 -7.33
C PHE A 25 8.96 -27.44 -7.86
N ILE A 26 8.52 -26.36 -7.21
CA ILE A 26 7.33 -25.60 -7.64
C ILE A 26 7.59 -24.98 -9.03
N ASP A 27 6.84 -25.42 -10.04
CA ASP A 27 6.85 -24.79 -11.37
C ASP A 27 6.40 -23.33 -11.25
N ARG A 28 7.12 -22.42 -11.91
CA ARG A 28 6.92 -20.97 -11.83
C ARG A 28 6.49 -20.33 -13.13
N VAL A 29 6.18 -21.11 -14.17
CA VAL A 29 5.61 -20.57 -15.42
C VAL A 29 4.27 -19.89 -15.11
N GLY A 30 4.28 -18.55 -15.05
CA GLY A 30 3.14 -17.70 -14.67
C GLY A 30 3.12 -17.20 -13.22
N LEU A 31 4.01 -17.68 -12.34
CA LEU A 31 4.11 -17.23 -10.94
C LEU A 31 5.01 -15.98 -10.78
N GLU A 32 4.77 -14.95 -11.59
CA GLU A 32 5.44 -13.66 -11.37
C GLU A 32 4.82 -12.91 -10.17
N PRO A 33 5.63 -12.37 -9.24
CA PRO A 33 5.13 -11.66 -8.07
C PRO A 33 4.51 -10.32 -8.49
N LYS A 34 3.18 -10.23 -8.45
CA LYS A 34 2.42 -9.00 -8.79
C LYS A 34 2.49 -8.00 -7.62
N ARG A 35 3.69 -7.44 -7.42
CA ARG A 35 4.09 -6.53 -6.32
C ARG A 35 3.46 -5.13 -6.38
N ALA A 36 2.56 -4.88 -7.33
CA ALA A 36 1.76 -3.69 -7.44
C ALA A 36 0.28 -4.06 -7.70
N PRO A 37 -0.68 -3.23 -7.25
CA PRO A 37 -2.08 -3.30 -7.67
C PRO A 37 -2.20 -3.43 -9.19
N ARG A 38 -3.01 -4.40 -9.64
CA ARG A 38 -3.32 -4.57 -11.07
C ARG A 38 -4.12 -3.38 -11.60
N GLU A 39 -4.99 -2.84 -10.74
CA GLU A 39 -5.85 -1.71 -11.03
C GLU A 39 -5.73 -0.68 -9.90
N SER A 40 -5.77 0.59 -10.27
CA SER A 40 -5.90 1.69 -9.32
C SER A 40 -6.76 2.78 -9.91
N LEU A 41 -7.65 3.34 -9.09
CA LEU A 41 -8.56 4.42 -9.45
C LEU A 41 -8.25 5.61 -8.56
N TYR A 42 -7.97 6.76 -9.17
CA TYR A 42 -7.86 8.04 -8.50
C TYR A 42 -8.92 9.00 -9.04
N ILE A 43 -9.72 9.55 -8.14
CA ILE A 43 -10.72 10.58 -8.42
C ILE A 43 -10.37 11.78 -7.56
N SER A 44 -10.35 12.97 -8.13
CA SER A 44 -10.17 14.22 -7.38
C SER A 44 -11.23 15.24 -7.73
N PHE A 45 -11.84 15.81 -6.72
CA PHE A 45 -12.69 16.98 -6.82
C PHE A 45 -11.92 18.22 -6.33
N GLN A 46 -12.08 19.33 -7.05
CA GLN A 46 -11.56 20.64 -6.67
C GLN A 46 -12.66 21.68 -6.84
N TYR A 47 -12.74 22.62 -5.91
CA TYR A 47 -13.66 23.75 -5.96
C TYR A 47 -12.98 25.01 -5.45
N SER A 48 -13.32 26.16 -6.04
CA SER A 48 -12.77 27.46 -5.68
C SER A 48 -13.90 28.49 -5.60
N LYS A 49 -13.83 29.37 -4.58
CA LYS A 49 -14.82 30.43 -4.37
C LYS A 49 -14.23 31.60 -3.59
N ASP A 50 -14.52 32.81 -4.04
CA ASP A 50 -14.15 34.04 -3.34
C ASP A 50 -14.95 34.23 -2.04
N TYR A 51 -14.25 34.66 -0.99
CA TYR A 51 -14.78 34.81 0.36
C TYR A 51 -13.97 35.86 1.14
N LEU A 52 -14.65 36.87 1.70
CA LEU A 52 -14.06 37.93 2.55
C LEU A 52 -12.78 38.60 2.01
N GLY A 53 -12.69 38.78 0.68
CA GLY A 53 -11.53 39.43 0.04
C GLY A 53 -10.30 38.53 -0.13
N GLY A 54 -10.48 37.22 0.05
CA GLY A 54 -9.58 36.16 -0.41
C GLY A 54 -10.35 35.09 -1.18
N THR A 55 -9.71 33.97 -1.44
CA THR A 55 -10.30 32.82 -2.15
C THR A 55 -10.13 31.55 -1.33
N ILE A 56 -11.23 30.82 -1.13
CA ILE A 56 -11.22 29.47 -0.54
C ILE A 56 -11.10 28.47 -1.69
N ASN A 57 -10.09 27.60 -1.63
CA ASN A 57 -9.98 26.42 -2.48
C ASN A 57 -10.19 25.17 -1.63
N THR A 58 -11.03 24.24 -2.08
CA THR A 58 -11.21 22.93 -1.43
C THR A 58 -10.82 21.81 -2.38
N PHE A 59 -10.25 20.75 -1.81
CA PHE A 59 -9.82 19.56 -2.54
C PHE A 59 -10.30 18.31 -1.79
N ALA A 60 -10.79 17.33 -2.55
CA ALA A 60 -11.07 15.99 -2.06
C ALA A 60 -10.54 14.95 -3.06
N GLY A 61 -9.52 14.20 -2.65
CA GLY A 61 -8.95 13.08 -3.40
C GLY A 61 -9.41 11.74 -2.82
N TYR A 62 -9.83 10.84 -3.70
CA TYR A 62 -10.17 9.45 -3.39
C TYR A 62 -9.26 8.51 -4.17
N ARG A 63 -8.60 7.57 -3.49
CA ARG A 63 -7.88 6.46 -4.13
C ARG A 63 -8.55 5.14 -3.77
N LEU A 64 -8.62 4.26 -4.75
CA LEU A 64 -8.89 2.82 -4.62
C LEU A 64 -7.73 2.08 -5.29
N TYR A 65 -7.22 1.05 -4.61
CA TYR A 65 -6.26 0.10 -5.17
C TYR A 65 -6.85 -1.30 -5.12
N SER A 66 -6.65 -2.10 -6.17
CA SER A 66 -6.99 -3.52 -6.18
C SER A 66 -6.22 -4.29 -5.10
N ASP A 67 -6.63 -5.53 -4.85
CA ASP A 67 -5.74 -6.46 -4.19
C ASP A 67 -4.52 -6.77 -5.07
N TYR A 68 -3.43 -7.20 -4.43
CA TYR A 68 -2.19 -7.59 -5.09
C TYR A 68 -1.40 -8.59 -4.23
N GLN A 69 -0.40 -9.26 -4.80
CA GLN A 69 0.31 -10.34 -4.13
C GLN A 69 1.82 -10.14 -4.22
N THR A 70 2.46 -9.93 -3.08
CA THR A 70 3.90 -9.61 -3.03
C THR A 70 4.79 -10.85 -3.20
N HIS A 71 4.26 -12.03 -2.89
CA HIS A 71 4.90 -13.33 -3.06
C HIS A 71 3.88 -14.40 -3.53
N PRO A 72 4.04 -15.01 -4.73
CA PRO A 72 3.00 -15.80 -5.38
C PRO A 72 2.67 -17.12 -4.66
N VAL A 73 3.68 -17.74 -4.01
CA VAL A 73 3.55 -19.02 -3.31
C VAL A 73 2.98 -18.86 -1.88
N LEU A 74 2.84 -17.63 -1.37
CA LEU A 74 2.39 -17.39 0.01
C LEU A 74 1.01 -16.72 0.02
N PRO A 75 -0.07 -17.39 0.45
CA PRO A 75 -1.40 -16.79 0.58
C PRO A 75 -1.40 -15.60 1.56
N VAL A 76 -0.61 -15.70 2.64
CA VAL A 76 -0.37 -14.62 3.61
C VAL A 76 0.28 -13.36 2.99
N ALA A 77 0.86 -13.46 1.80
CA ALA A 77 1.43 -12.34 1.06
C ALA A 77 0.44 -11.66 0.10
N GLN A 78 -0.85 -12.01 0.14
CA GLN A 78 -1.91 -11.23 -0.51
C GLN A 78 -2.25 -10.00 0.32
N ILE A 79 -2.18 -8.83 -0.30
CA ILE A 79 -2.61 -7.55 0.27
C ILE A 79 -3.97 -7.24 -0.32
N LEU A 80 -5.00 -7.25 0.54
CA LEU A 80 -6.38 -6.94 0.16
C LEU A 80 -6.54 -5.51 -0.35
N ASN A 81 -7.59 -5.30 -1.15
CA ASN A 81 -7.94 -3.97 -1.67
C ASN A 81 -8.15 -2.93 -0.56
N TRP A 82 -7.87 -1.67 -0.87
CA TRP A 82 -7.99 -0.59 0.10
C TRP A 82 -8.32 0.74 -0.55
N THR A 83 -8.88 1.64 0.26
CA THR A 83 -9.27 2.99 -0.15
C THR A 83 -8.76 4.03 0.83
N THR A 84 -8.37 5.20 0.32
CA THR A 84 -8.00 6.37 1.12
C THR A 84 -8.70 7.61 0.61
N TRP A 85 -9.01 8.50 1.55
CA TRP A 85 -9.50 9.85 1.28
C TRP A 85 -8.47 10.85 1.78
N ASP A 86 -8.09 11.81 0.94
CA ASP A 86 -7.26 12.96 1.30
C ASP A 86 -8.09 14.22 1.09
N LEU A 87 -8.14 15.12 2.08
CA LEU A 87 -8.89 16.37 2.02
C LEU A 87 -7.97 17.55 2.30
N SER A 88 -8.18 18.69 1.63
CA SER A 88 -7.59 19.96 2.05
C SER A 88 -8.50 21.16 1.78
N ILE A 89 -8.31 22.21 2.57
CA ILE A 89 -8.93 23.52 2.42
C ILE A 89 -7.83 24.57 2.54
N ASP A 90 -7.67 25.37 1.48
CA ASP A 90 -6.72 26.48 1.41
C ASP A 90 -7.50 27.79 1.43
N TYR A 91 -7.13 28.73 2.29
CA TYR A 91 -7.57 30.13 2.19
C TYR A 91 -6.40 31.00 1.74
N VAL A 92 -6.55 31.64 0.59
CA VAL A 92 -5.55 32.54 -0.02
C VAL A 92 -6.00 33.98 0.17
N TRP A 93 -5.17 34.81 0.81
CA TRP A 93 -5.47 36.22 1.09
C TRP A 93 -4.24 37.11 0.89
N LYS A 94 -4.28 37.92 -0.18
CA LYS A 94 -3.19 38.81 -0.61
C LYS A 94 -1.89 38.04 -0.93
N HIS A 95 -1.02 37.87 0.06
CA HIS A 95 0.27 37.18 -0.03
C HIS A 95 0.38 36.00 0.95
N TRP A 96 -0.69 35.68 1.67
CA TRP A 96 -0.75 34.60 2.65
C TRP A 96 -1.62 33.46 2.14
N THR A 97 -1.19 32.23 2.37
CA THR A 97 -1.99 31.02 2.16
C THR A 97 -2.01 30.20 3.43
N VAL A 98 -3.20 29.91 3.95
CA VAL A 98 -3.40 29.02 5.10
C VAL A 98 -4.03 27.72 4.59
N ARG A 99 -3.32 26.60 4.73
CA ARG A 99 -3.78 25.26 4.33
C ARG A 99 -4.07 24.40 5.54
N LEU A 100 -5.31 23.93 5.67
CA LEU A 100 -5.67 22.79 6.49
C LEU A 100 -5.71 21.55 5.58
N PHE A 101 -5.03 20.47 5.96
CA PHE A 101 -5.04 19.22 5.19
C PHE A 101 -5.09 17.99 6.10
N SER A 102 -5.65 16.91 5.59
CA SER A 102 -5.67 15.61 6.24
C SER A 102 -5.59 14.51 5.17
N GLN A 103 -4.52 13.72 5.23
CA GLN A 103 -4.33 12.55 4.37
C GLN A 103 -4.83 11.30 5.08
N ASN A 104 -5.38 10.33 4.33
CA ASN A 104 -5.97 9.11 4.89
C ASN A 104 -6.99 9.41 6.03
N VAL A 105 -8.00 10.26 5.76
CA VAL A 105 -8.95 10.77 6.77
C VAL A 105 -9.69 9.66 7.54
N LYS A 106 -9.84 8.46 6.93
CA LYS A 106 -10.47 7.29 7.58
C LYS A 106 -9.50 6.50 8.49
N ASN A 107 -8.26 6.95 8.67
CA ASN A 107 -7.17 6.26 9.36
C ASN A 107 -7.06 4.78 8.94
N LYS A 108 -7.22 4.50 7.64
CA LYS A 108 -7.16 3.13 7.11
C LYS A 108 -5.72 2.64 7.28
N ARG A 109 -5.55 1.51 7.96
CA ARG A 109 -4.29 0.75 7.89
C ARG A 109 -4.26 -0.02 6.56
N TYR A 110 -3.18 0.16 5.81
CA TYR A 110 -2.89 -0.53 4.56
C TYR A 110 -1.38 -0.67 4.39
N LEU A 111 -0.95 -1.66 3.60
CA LEU A 111 0.45 -1.93 3.34
C LEU A 111 0.85 -1.34 1.98
N GLN A 112 1.85 -0.45 1.99
CA GLN A 112 2.52 0.04 0.78
C GLN A 112 3.89 -0.63 0.66
N ASN A 113 4.22 -1.10 -0.55
CA ASN A 113 5.57 -1.56 -0.93
C ASN A 113 6.24 -2.46 0.11
N VAL A 114 5.61 -3.59 0.46
CA VAL A 114 6.18 -4.55 1.41
C VAL A 114 7.41 -5.24 0.80
N ARG A 115 8.57 -4.62 1.02
CA ARG A 115 9.85 -5.04 0.47
C ARG A 115 10.44 -6.14 1.34
N ASN A 116 10.04 -7.37 1.02
CA ASN A 116 10.34 -8.63 1.70
C ASN A 116 9.67 -8.76 3.08
N ILE A 117 8.51 -9.42 3.13
CA ILE A 117 8.12 -10.19 4.33
C ILE A 117 9.09 -11.37 4.39
N SER A 118 9.83 -11.51 5.48
CA SER A 118 10.57 -12.75 5.74
C SER A 118 9.63 -13.74 6.42
N GLN A 119 9.64 -15.01 6.02
CA GLN A 119 8.65 -16.00 6.50
C GLN A 119 8.68 -16.21 8.03
N ALA A 120 9.76 -15.78 8.69
CA ALA A 120 9.90 -15.75 10.15
C ALA A 120 8.89 -14.82 10.85
N GLU A 121 8.31 -13.81 10.18
CA GLU A 121 7.35 -12.87 10.77
C GLU A 121 5.91 -13.44 10.87
N VAL A 122 5.66 -14.62 10.29
CA VAL A 122 4.32 -15.24 10.23
C VAL A 122 4.08 -16.26 11.35
N TRP A 123 5.13 -16.64 12.09
CA TRP A 123 5.12 -17.72 13.09
C TRP A 123 5.68 -17.29 14.45
N ALA A 124 5.51 -16.01 14.82
CA ALA A 124 6.01 -15.39 16.06
C ALA A 124 4.87 -14.95 16.99
#